data_AF-A0A502EXB1-F1
#
_entry.id   AF-A0A502EXB1-F1
#
_cell.length_a   1.000
_cell.length_b   1.000
_cell.length_c   1.000
_cell.angle_alpha   90.00
_cell.angle_beta   90.00
_cell.angle_gamma   90.00
#
_symmetry.space_group_name_H-M   'P 1'
#
loop_
_entity.id
_entity.type
_entity.pdbx_description
1 polymer ?
#
loop_
_entity_poly.entity_id
_entity_poly.type
_entity_poly.pdbx_seq_one_letter_code
_entity_poly.pdbx_strand_id
1 'polypeptide(L)'
;MKNLKLSLVCAVLFTGMSTYAIDGNEDFNLHVLKNNNGKLITFALNQVKKATLTIYDKDGTVLYSEAASGKDGILRTFSLEEFPAGTYFLEVEDNAKKVRHEITITDETSVLSSKAVSSVYKAGVSANNTSVAVR
;
A
#
# COMPACT_ATOMS: atom_id res chain seq x y z
N MET A 1 6.19 35.83 -2.94
CA MET A 1 5.45 34.99 -3.90
C MET A 1 5.47 33.57 -3.36
N LYS A 2 4.30 33.02 -2.95
CA LYS A 2 4.21 31.66 -2.40
C LYS A 2 4.03 30.71 -3.57
N ASN A 3 5.08 29.95 -3.90
CA ASN A 3 5.09 29.02 -5.02
C ASN A 3 4.13 27.87 -4.69
N LEU A 4 2.92 27.90 -5.21
CA LEU A 4 2.01 26.77 -5.15
C LEU A 4 2.46 25.77 -6.22
N LYS A 5 3.25 24.76 -5.81
CA LYS A 5 3.54 23.60 -6.66
C LYS A 5 2.26 22.78 -6.75
N LEU A 6 1.42 23.08 -7.74
CA LEU A 6 0.26 22.26 -8.06
C LEU A 6 0.76 21.02 -8.82
N SER A 7 1.16 19.98 -8.10
CA SER A 7 1.40 18.67 -8.68
C SER A 7 0.04 17.97 -8.77
N LEU A 8 -0.60 18.10 -9.93
CA LEU A 8 -1.78 17.32 -10.26
C LEU A 8 -1.26 15.99 -10.84
N VAL A 9 -1.09 14.98 -9.99
CA VAL A 9 -0.84 13.61 -10.42
C VAL A 9 -2.20 12.93 -10.57
N CYS A 10 -2.57 12.60 -11.79
CA CYS A 10 -3.83 11.91 -12.07
C CYS A 10 -3.57 10.40 -11.99
N ALA A 11 -3.77 9.82 -10.81
CA ALA A 11 -3.74 8.37 -10.65
C ALA A 11 -4.93 7.72 -11.40
N VAL A 12 -4.66 7.15 -12.59
CA VAL A 12 -5.67 6.40 -13.34
C VAL A 12 -5.78 4.99 -12.77
N LEU A 13 -6.92 4.69 -12.13
CA LEU A 13 -7.20 3.39 -11.53
C LEU A 13 -7.83 2.46 -12.55
N PHE A 14 -7.18 1.33 -12.83
CA PHE A 14 -7.81 0.21 -13.55
C PHE A 14 -8.40 -0.74 -12.50
N THR A 15 -9.73 -0.70 -12.32
CA THR A 15 -10.44 -1.68 -11.48
C THR A 15 -10.62 -2.99 -12.24
N GLY A 16 -9.55 -3.75 -12.40
CA GLY A 16 -9.60 -5.10 -12.95
C GLY A 16 -10.18 -6.08 -11.93
N MET A 17 -11.23 -6.82 -12.30
CA MET A 17 -11.68 -7.99 -11.55
C MET A 17 -10.68 -9.13 -11.77
N SER A 18 -9.71 -9.31 -10.88
CA SER A 18 -8.85 -10.50 -10.91
C SER A 18 -9.06 -11.31 -9.64
N THR A 19 -9.60 -12.52 -9.82
CA THR A 19 -9.82 -13.51 -8.77
C THR A 19 -8.49 -14.21 -8.49
N TYR A 20 -7.66 -13.64 -7.63
CA TYR A 20 -6.46 -14.34 -7.16
C TYR A 20 -6.84 -15.23 -5.96
N ALA A 21 -6.60 -16.53 -6.07
CA ALA A 21 -6.54 -17.42 -4.92
C ALA A 21 -5.17 -17.24 -4.27
N ILE A 22 -5.11 -16.51 -3.16
CA ILE A 22 -3.88 -16.32 -2.38
C ILE A 22 -4.05 -17.14 -1.12
N ASP A 23 -3.38 -18.30 -1.10
CA ASP A 23 -3.24 -19.15 0.09
C ASP A 23 -2.30 -18.44 1.09
N GLY A 24 -2.74 -18.26 2.34
CA GLY A 24 -1.95 -17.58 3.36
C GLY A 24 -2.76 -17.05 4.54
N ASN A 25 -2.25 -17.38 5.73
CA ASN A 25 -2.64 -16.95 7.08
C ASN A 25 -3.08 -15.47 7.16
N GLU A 26 -3.93 -15.14 8.15
CA GLU A 26 -4.72 -13.91 8.40
C GLU A 26 -3.96 -12.56 8.45
N ASP A 27 -2.72 -12.53 7.98
CA ASP A 27 -1.88 -11.36 7.91
C ASP A 27 -2.10 -10.55 6.62
N PHE A 28 -1.77 -9.25 6.71
CA PHE A 28 -1.72 -8.33 5.59
C PHE A 28 -0.64 -8.79 4.62
N ASN A 29 -0.97 -9.77 3.78
CA ASN A 29 -0.10 -10.27 2.73
C ASN A 29 -0.25 -9.33 1.54
N LEU A 30 0.56 -8.27 1.52
CA LEU A 30 0.67 -7.37 0.38
C LEU A 30 1.53 -8.02 -0.71
N HIS A 31 0.90 -8.49 -1.78
CA HIS A 31 1.64 -8.91 -2.97
C HIS A 31 1.76 -7.74 -3.94
N VAL A 32 2.97 -7.52 -4.47
CA VAL A 32 3.20 -6.49 -5.48
C VAL A 32 3.69 -7.05 -6.80
N LEU A 33 2.89 -6.81 -7.83
CA LEU A 33 3.22 -7.15 -9.21
C LEU A 33 3.74 -5.90 -9.93
N LYS A 34 4.88 -6.04 -10.60
CA LYS A 34 5.44 -5.02 -11.50
C LYS A 34 5.06 -5.36 -12.94
N ASN A 35 4.69 -4.36 -13.73
CA ASN A 35 4.54 -4.53 -15.19
C ASN A 35 5.90 -4.32 -15.91
N ASN A 36 5.96 -4.58 -17.22
CA ASN A 36 7.15 -4.56 -18.08
C ASN A 36 8.02 -3.30 -17.98
N ASN A 37 7.45 -2.15 -17.61
CA ASN A 37 8.16 -0.87 -17.44
C ASN A 37 8.40 -0.50 -15.95
N GLY A 38 7.98 -1.33 -15.00
CA GLY A 38 8.13 -1.11 -13.56
C GLY A 38 7.35 0.07 -12.99
N LYS A 39 6.54 0.77 -13.79
CA LYS A 39 5.80 1.98 -13.36
C LYS A 39 4.34 1.69 -12.97
N LEU A 40 3.86 0.47 -13.19
CA LEU A 40 2.62 -0.01 -12.58
C LEU A 40 2.95 -0.89 -11.39
N ILE A 41 2.24 -0.66 -10.29
CA ILE A 41 2.27 -1.52 -9.10
C ILE A 41 0.87 -2.03 -8.83
N THR A 42 0.73 -3.34 -8.65
CA THR A 42 -0.55 -3.93 -8.24
C THR A 42 -0.43 -4.43 -6.82
N PHE A 43 -1.27 -3.93 -5.91
CA PHE A 43 -1.40 -4.40 -4.55
C PHE A 43 -2.54 -5.39 -4.44
N ALA A 44 -2.25 -6.59 -3.94
CA ALA A 44 -3.25 -7.56 -3.51
C ALA A 44 -3.23 -7.65 -1.98
N LEU A 45 -4.39 -7.48 -1.34
CA LEU A 45 -4.62 -7.62 0.09
C LEU A 45 -5.61 -8.77 0.32
N ASN A 46 -5.12 -9.88 0.88
CA ASN A 46 -5.93 -11.07 1.13
C ASN A 46 -6.83 -10.88 2.37
N GLN A 47 -8.06 -11.40 2.33
CA GLN A 47 -9.06 -11.38 3.43
C GLN A 47 -9.47 -9.99 3.95
N VAL A 48 -8.78 -8.92 3.56
CA VAL A 48 -9.13 -7.53 3.86
C VAL A 48 -10.20 -7.08 2.87
N LYS A 49 -11.46 -7.05 3.31
CA LYS A 49 -12.61 -6.69 2.46
C LYS A 49 -12.85 -5.18 2.34
N LYS A 50 -12.35 -4.42 3.30
CA LYS A 50 -12.45 -2.95 3.37
C LYS A 50 -11.19 -2.38 3.99
N ALA A 51 -10.58 -1.41 3.33
CA ALA A 51 -9.45 -0.67 3.86
C ALA A 51 -9.37 0.72 3.24
N THR A 52 -8.74 1.65 3.94
CA THR A 52 -8.28 2.91 3.39
C THR A 52 -6.84 2.74 2.91
N LEU A 53 -6.60 3.05 1.64
CA LEU A 53 -5.26 3.07 1.05
C LEU A 53 -4.83 4.52 0.91
N THR A 54 -3.65 4.86 1.42
CA THR A 54 -3.10 6.21 1.31
C THR A 54 -1.64 6.17 0.86
N ILE A 55 -1.29 6.96 -0.16
CA ILE A 55 0.08 7.11 -0.64
C ILE A 55 0.61 8.46 -0.16
N TYR A 56 1.78 8.42 0.47
CA TYR A 56 2.51 9.58 0.95
C TYR A 56 3.82 9.78 0.19
N ASP A 57 4.25 11.03 0.04
CA ASP A 57 5.65 11.34 -0.26
C ASP A 57 6.54 11.16 1.00
N LYS A 58 7.86 11.33 0.83
CA LYS A 58 8.84 11.26 1.93
C LYS A 58 8.60 12.27 3.06
N ASP A 59 7.91 13.37 2.80
CA ASP A 59 7.65 14.45 3.74
C ASP A 59 6.30 14.26 4.46
N GLY A 60 5.56 13.19 4.13
CA GLY A 60 4.26 12.87 4.71
C GLY A 60 3.09 13.59 4.04
N THR A 61 3.29 14.19 2.87
CA THR A 61 2.20 14.75 2.07
C THR A 61 1.37 13.64 1.47
N VAL A 62 0.04 13.70 1.62
CA VAL A 62 -0.87 12.77 0.95
C VAL A 62 -0.92 13.08 -0.55
N LEU A 63 -0.48 12.12 -1.36
CA LEU A 63 -0.54 12.18 -2.82
C LEU A 63 -1.80 11.50 -3.36
N TYR A 64 -2.30 10.50 -2.64
CA TYR A 64 -3.50 9.74 -3.01
C TYR A 64 -4.15 9.13 -1.78
N SER A 65 -5.49 9.05 -1.77
CA SER A 65 -6.25 8.29 -0.77
C SER A 65 -7.54 7.73 -1.36
N GLU A 66 -7.86 6.48 -1.04
CA GLU A 66 -9.15 5.87 -1.38
C GLU A 66 -9.68 4.98 -0.26
N ALA A 67 -11.01 4.82 -0.22
CA ALA A 67 -11.65 3.71 0.46
C ALA A 67 -11.82 2.54 -0.52
N ALA A 68 -11.03 1.50 -0.35
CA ALA A 68 -11.06 0.30 -1.17
C ALA A 68 -11.92 -0.79 -0.53
N SER A 69 -12.66 -1.51 -1.37
CA SER A 69 -13.41 -2.69 -0.96
C SER A 69 -13.37 -3.78 -2.03
N GLY A 70 -13.51 -5.03 -1.60
CA GLY A 70 -13.71 -6.17 -2.47
C GLY A 70 -14.34 -7.35 -1.75
N LYS A 71 -14.89 -8.30 -2.51
CA LYS A 71 -15.67 -9.43 -1.98
C LYS A 71 -14.82 -10.39 -1.15
N ASP A 72 -13.66 -10.76 -1.69
CA ASP A 72 -12.76 -11.79 -1.15
C ASP A 72 -11.38 -11.23 -0.77
N GLY A 73 -11.18 -9.92 -0.97
CA GLY A 73 -9.92 -9.22 -0.78
C GLY A 73 -9.91 -7.93 -1.60
N ILE A 74 -8.86 -7.13 -1.47
CA ILE A 74 -8.69 -5.90 -2.26
C ILE A 74 -7.58 -6.10 -3.27
N LEU A 75 -7.86 -5.74 -4.52
CA LEU A 75 -6.87 -5.66 -5.59
C LEU A 75 -6.89 -4.25 -6.18
N ARG A 76 -5.73 -3.58 -6.20
CA ARG A 76 -5.61 -2.22 -6.74
C ARG A 76 -4.32 -2.06 -7.53
N THR A 77 -4.45 -1.55 -8.75
CA THR A 77 -3.32 -1.21 -9.61
C THR A 77 -3.16 0.29 -9.66
N PHE A 78 -1.94 0.75 -9.40
CA PHE A 78 -1.55 2.16 -9.42
C PHE A 78 -0.50 2.39 -10.49
N SER A 79 -0.67 3.46 -11.26
CA SER A 79 0.39 4.01 -12.09
C SER A 79 1.21 5.00 -11.28
N LEU A 80 2.51 4.75 -11.24
CA LEU A 80 3.54 5.63 -10.71
C LEU A 80 4.27 6.40 -11.83
N GLU A 81 3.75 6.40 -13.05
CA GLU A 81 4.44 7.00 -14.20
C GLU A 81 4.73 8.49 -14.04
N GLU A 82 3.85 9.20 -13.35
CA GLU A 82 3.97 10.64 -13.08
C GLU A 82 4.71 10.95 -11.78
N PHE A 83 5.11 9.94 -11.00
CA PHE A 83 5.81 10.13 -9.74
C PHE A 83 7.32 10.29 -10.00
N PRO A 84 7.95 11.38 -9.52
CA PRO A 84 9.40 11.53 -9.59
C PRO A 84 10.13 10.39 -8.87
N ALA A 85 11.37 10.12 -9.27
CA ALA A 85 12.25 9.24 -8.51
C ALA A 85 12.38 9.72 -7.05
N GLY A 86 12.32 8.79 -6.12
CA GLY A 86 12.26 9.09 -4.69
C GLY A 86 11.60 8.00 -3.85
N THR A 87 11.47 8.28 -2.56
CA THR A 87 10.83 7.40 -1.58
C THR A 87 9.42 7.86 -1.27
N TYR A 88 8.50 6.90 -1.24
CA TYR A 88 7.08 7.08 -0.96
C TYR A 88 6.62 6.00 0.01
N PHE A 89 5.43 6.17 0.58
CA PHE A 89 4.86 5.20 1.52
C PHE A 89 3.43 4.86 1.14
N LEU A 90 3.12 3.57 1.01
CA LEU A 90 1.75 3.08 1.04
C LEU A 90 1.37 2.76 2.48
N GLU A 91 0.35 3.43 2.98
CA GLU A 91 -0.33 3.06 4.21
C GLU A 91 -1.64 2.35 3.88
N VAL A 92 -1.85 1.22 4.53
CA VAL A 92 -3.12 0.51 4.50
C VAL A 92 -3.71 0.45 5.88
N GLU A 93 -4.92 0.97 6.02
CA GLU A 93 -5.66 0.99 7.28
C GLU A 93 -6.98 0.23 7.12
N ASP A 94 -7.16 -0.85 7.87
CA ASP A 94 -8.44 -1.53 8.03
C ASP A 94 -9.05 -1.24 9.41
N ASN A 95 -10.07 -2.00 9.81
CA ASN A 95 -10.69 -1.85 11.13
C ASN A 95 -9.79 -2.26 12.29
N ALA A 96 -8.76 -3.08 12.04
CA ALA A 96 -7.94 -3.71 13.07
C ALA A 96 -6.59 -3.02 13.25
N LYS A 97 -5.94 -2.62 12.14
CA LYS A 97 -4.56 -2.14 12.15
C LYS A 97 -4.25 -1.21 10.97
N LYS A 98 -3.08 -0.60 11.07
CA LYS A 98 -2.46 0.26 10.07
C LYS A 98 -1.08 -0.31 9.74
N VAL A 99 -0.83 -0.59 8.48
CA VAL A 99 0.44 -1.13 7.97
C VAL A 99 1.03 -0.16 6.97
N ARG A 100 2.32 0.15 7.09
CA ARG A 100 3.03 1.03 6.16
C ARG A 100 4.12 0.28 5.42
N HIS A 101 4.14 0.44 4.10
CA HIS A 101 5.12 -0.12 3.17
C HIS A 101 5.87 1.01 2.47
N GLU A 102 7.16 0.81 2.23
CA GLU A 102 8.01 1.78 1.53
C GLU A 102 8.10 1.46 0.04
N ILE A 103 7.90 2.48 -0.79
CA ILE A 103 8.02 2.44 -2.24
C ILE A 103 9.21 3.28 -2.66
N THR A 104 10.16 2.69 -3.39
CA THR A 104 11.29 3.41 -3.98
C THR A 104 11.14 3.45 -5.48
N ILE A 105 11.10 4.66 -6.04
CA ILE A 105 11.04 4.88 -7.49
C ILE A 105 12.44 5.32 -7.95
N THR A 106 13.01 4.63 -8.92
CA THR A 106 14.24 5.04 -9.62
C THR A 106 13.92 5.43 -11.06
N ASP A 107 14.82 6.18 -11.70
CA ASP A 107 14.62 6.72 -13.06
C ASP A 107 14.37 5.65 -14.12
N GLU A 108 14.78 4.40 -13.87
CA GLU A 108 14.63 3.26 -14.79
C GLU A 108 13.58 2.23 -14.31
N THR A 109 13.32 2.11 -13.00
CA THR A 109 12.41 1.10 -12.43
C THR A 109 11.77 1.55 -11.11
N SER A 110 10.48 1.26 -10.86
CA SER A 110 9.97 1.32 -9.47
C SER A 110 10.37 0.04 -8.73
N VAL A 111 11.28 0.18 -7.77
CA VAL A 111 11.65 -0.89 -6.85
C VAL A 111 10.81 -0.75 -5.59
N LEU A 112 9.70 -1.49 -5.53
CA LEU A 112 9.00 -1.64 -4.26
C LEU A 112 9.84 -2.51 -3.31
N SER A 113 10.15 -1.98 -2.12
CA SER A 113 10.53 -2.81 -0.99
C SER A 113 9.26 -3.41 -0.39
N SER A 114 9.04 -4.70 -0.58
CA SER A 114 7.86 -5.40 -0.03
C SER A 114 7.86 -5.53 1.49
N LYS A 115 8.92 -5.08 2.17
CA LYS A 115 9.03 -5.18 3.62
C LYS A 115 8.20 -4.08 4.28
N ALA A 116 7.23 -4.47 5.11
CA ALA A 116 6.53 -3.53 5.97
C ALA A 116 7.56 -2.79 6.85
N VAL A 117 7.53 -1.46 6.81
CA VAL A 117 8.40 -0.61 7.64
C VAL A 117 7.78 -0.37 9.02
N SER A 118 6.45 -0.50 9.13
CA SER A 118 5.74 -0.49 10.41
C SER A 118 4.37 -1.16 10.34
N SER A 119 3.91 -1.68 11.48
CA SER A 119 2.56 -2.21 11.69
C SER A 119 2.09 -1.80 13.08
N VAL A 120 0.94 -1.11 13.15
CA VAL A 120 0.36 -0.60 14.40
C VAL A 120 -1.09 -1.07 14.50
N TYR A 121 -1.43 -1.78 15.56
CA TYR A 121 -2.80 -2.22 15.85
C TYR A 121 -3.59 -1.08 16.52
N LYS A 122 -4.88 -0.98 16.18
CA LYS A 122 -5.79 -0.02 16.82
C LYS A 122 -6.04 -0.44 18.27
N ALA A 123 -6.15 0.53 19.16
CA ALA A 123 -6.38 0.29 20.59
C ALA A 123 -7.65 -0.56 20.81
N GLY A 124 -7.53 -1.63 21.60
CA GLY A 124 -8.62 -2.58 21.85
C GLY A 124 -8.64 -3.80 20.92
N VAL A 125 -7.76 -3.88 19.92
CA VAL A 125 -7.54 -5.07 19.09
C VAL A 125 -6.31 -5.79 19.63
N SER A 126 -6.52 -6.84 20.43
CA SER A 126 -5.41 -7.63 20.98
C SER A 126 -4.68 -8.33 19.83
N ALA A 127 -3.39 -8.01 19.63
CA ALA A 127 -2.49 -8.99 19.06
C ALA A 127 -2.53 -10.19 20.02
N ASN A 128 -2.82 -11.39 19.51
CA ASN A 128 -2.78 -12.58 20.34
C ASN A 128 -1.40 -12.65 21.01
N ASN A 129 -1.41 -12.72 22.34
CA ASN A 129 -0.25 -12.68 23.22
C ASN A 129 0.77 -13.77 22.84
N THR A 130 1.81 -13.45 22.10
CA THR A 130 3.08 -14.19 22.21
C THR A 130 3.92 -13.54 23.28
N SER A 131 3.59 -13.90 24.53
CA SER A 131 4.47 -13.75 25.68
C SER A 131 5.79 -14.44 25.35
N VAL A 132 6.79 -13.66 24.96
CA VAL A 132 8.17 -14.14 24.92
C VAL A 132 8.72 -14.00 26.33
N ALA A 133 8.46 -15.02 27.15
CA ALA A 133 9.18 -15.18 28.42
C ALA A 133 10.65 -15.49 28.10
N VAL A 134 11.50 -14.48 28.24
CA VAL A 134 12.94 -14.67 28.34
C VAL A 134 13.20 -15.39 29.66
N ARG A 135 13.83 -16.57 29.58
CA ARG A 135 14.39 -17.30 30.72
C ARG A 135 15.88 -17.03 30.77
#